data_AF-A0A1B6FTJ9-F1
#
_entry.id   AF-A0A1B6FTJ9-F1
#
_cell.length_a   1.000
_cell.length_b   1.000
_cell.length_c   1.000
_cell.angle_alpha   90.00
_cell.angle_beta   90.00
_cell.angle_gamma   90.00
#
_symmetry.space_group_name_H-M   'P 1'
#
loop_
_entity.id
_entity.type
_entity.pdbx_description
1 polymer ?
#
loop_
_entity_poly.entity_id
_entity_poly.type
_entity_poly.pdbx_seq_one_letter_code
_entity_poly.pdbx_strand_id
1 'polypeptide(L)'
;MKGWRVMIPHSLRSHVLRELHVAHLGKIKMKALGRSFCWWKSMDKDIEKMADECRQCIEKRNNARKTVHPWELPTNPWERVHIDFFGPIDGQQYFILVDAFSKWIEVIQTRTTT
;
A
#
# COMPACT_ATOMS: atom_id res chain seq x y z
N MET A 1 -14.34 22.29 16.02
CA MET A 1 -14.68 23.73 16.03
C MET A 1 -13.64 24.47 15.19
N LYS A 2 -14.02 25.26 14.18
CA LYS A 2 -13.05 26.07 13.42
C LYS A 2 -12.75 27.34 14.22
N GLY A 3 -11.63 27.35 14.96
CA GLY A 3 -11.16 28.53 15.68
C GLY A 3 -10.44 29.54 14.77
N TRP A 4 -9.95 30.63 15.37
CA TRP A 4 -9.09 31.61 14.72
C TRP A 4 -7.82 30.96 14.16
N ARG A 5 -7.36 31.39 12.97
CA ARG A 5 -6.14 30.89 12.32
C ARG A 5 -5.30 32.05 11.84
N VAL A 6 -3.99 31.86 11.86
CA VAL A 6 -3.04 32.84 11.33
C VAL A 6 -3.05 32.77 9.80
N MET A 7 -3.32 33.91 9.14
CA MET A 7 -3.14 34.01 7.69
C MET A 7 -1.65 34.14 7.38
N ILE A 8 -1.12 33.24 6.54
CA ILE A 8 0.31 33.23 6.21
C ILE A 8 0.58 34.07 4.95
N PRO A 9 1.39 35.16 5.05
CA PRO A 9 1.87 35.92 3.91
C PRO A 9 2.61 35.04 2.91
N HIS A 10 2.59 35.41 1.64
CA HIS A 10 3.21 34.62 0.57
C HIS A 10 4.68 34.28 0.86
N SER A 11 5.44 35.23 1.40
CA SER A 11 6.87 35.09 1.75
C SER A 11 7.16 34.00 2.80
N LEU A 12 6.19 33.67 3.67
CA LEU A 12 6.39 32.72 4.77
C LEU A 12 5.85 31.32 4.47
N ARG A 13 5.06 31.13 3.41
CA ARG A 13 4.42 29.85 3.09
C ARG A 13 5.45 28.73 2.91
N SER A 14 6.54 29.00 2.20
CA SER A 14 7.60 28.01 1.99
C SER A 14 8.27 27.55 3.28
N HIS A 15 8.39 28.45 4.27
CA HIS A 15 8.94 28.09 5.58
C HIS A 15 7.96 27.20 6.35
N VAL A 16 6.70 27.60 6.44
CA VAL A 16 5.65 26.79 7.09
C VAL A 16 5.52 25.41 6.45
N LEU A 17 5.58 25.32 5.12
CA LEU A 17 5.54 24.03 4.41
C LEU A 17 6.70 23.12 4.81
N ARG A 18 7.93 23.66 4.90
CA ARG A 18 9.10 22.90 5.37
C ARG A 18 8.90 22.38 6.79
N GLU A 19 8.43 23.22 7.71
CA GLU A 19 8.13 22.83 9.09
C GLU A 19 7.10 21.70 9.18
N LEU A 20 6.01 21.79 8.40
CA LEU A 20 5.00 20.74 8.32
C LEU A 20 5.57 19.42 7.76
N HIS A 21 6.63 19.48 6.95
CA HIS A 21 7.20 18.33 6.25
C HIS A 21 8.35 17.64 7.00
N VAL A 22 8.93 18.25 8.04
CA VAL A 22 10.11 17.73 8.79
C VAL A 22 9.99 16.26 9.17
N ALA A 23 8.82 15.84 9.65
CA ALA A 23 8.60 14.46 10.11
C ALA A 23 8.00 13.53 9.04
N HIS A 24 7.91 13.96 7.76
CA HIS A 24 7.37 13.18 6.65
C HIS A 24 6.02 12.48 6.95
N LEU A 25 5.13 13.16 7.70
CA LEU A 25 3.89 12.60 8.27
C LEU A 25 2.86 12.12 7.24
N GLY A 26 3.07 12.45 5.96
CA GLY A 26 2.13 12.23 4.87
C GLY A 26 1.08 13.34 4.75
N LYS A 27 0.51 13.44 3.55
CA LYS A 27 -0.39 14.54 3.13
C LYS A 27 -1.55 14.80 4.10
N ILE A 28 -2.20 13.74 4.58
CA ILE A 28 -3.39 13.86 5.44
C ILE A 28 -3.02 14.51 6.78
N LYS A 29 -1.97 14.02 7.45
CA LYS A 29 -1.52 14.55 8.74
C LYS A 29 -0.96 15.96 8.61
N MET A 30 -0.16 16.22 7.56
CA MET A 30 0.36 17.57 7.28
C MET A 30 -0.77 18.59 7.08
N LYS A 31 -1.83 18.24 6.33
CA LYS A 31 -3.01 19.10 6.17
C LYS A 31 -3.75 19.32 7.48
N ALA A 32 -3.94 18.26 8.27
CA ALA A 32 -4.60 18.38 9.57
C ALA A 32 -3.85 19.35 10.50
N LEU A 33 -2.52 19.20 10.56
CA LEU A 33 -1.64 20.06 11.36
C LEU A 33 -1.60 21.50 10.84
N GLY A 34 -1.43 21.71 9.53
CA GLY A 34 -1.47 23.05 8.93
C GLY A 34 -2.81 23.74 9.24
N ARG A 35 -3.92 23.01 9.10
CA ARG A 35 -5.26 23.50 9.41
C ARG A 35 -5.50 23.77 10.90
N SER A 36 -4.72 23.24 11.85
CA SER A 36 -4.93 23.61 13.27
C SER A 36 -4.35 24.98 13.62
N PHE A 37 -3.38 25.49 12.85
CA PHE A 37 -2.65 26.72 13.20
C PHE A 37 -2.79 27.85 12.19
N CYS A 38 -2.88 27.54 10.90
CA CYS A 38 -2.70 28.53 9.84
C CYS A 38 -3.62 28.33 8.64
N TRP A 39 -3.66 29.33 7.76
CA TRP A 39 -4.47 29.31 6.55
C TRP A 39 -3.91 30.18 5.42
N TRP A 40 -4.01 29.66 4.20
CA TRP A 40 -3.98 30.41 2.94
C TRP A 40 -4.73 29.62 1.86
N LYS A 41 -5.15 30.29 0.78
CA LYS A 41 -6.07 29.75 -0.26
C LYS A 41 -5.63 28.41 -0.87
N SER A 42 -4.33 28.20 -1.09
CA SER A 42 -3.77 27.02 -1.77
C SER A 42 -3.08 26.01 -0.84
N MET A 43 -3.21 26.13 0.48
CA MET A 43 -2.44 25.37 1.46
C MET A 43 -2.44 23.85 1.24
N ASP A 44 -3.60 23.27 0.98
CA ASP A 44 -3.69 21.83 0.75
C ASP A 44 -2.94 21.38 -0.51
N LYS A 45 -3.00 22.18 -1.59
CA LYS A 45 -2.29 21.91 -2.84
C LYS A 45 -0.79 22.05 -2.67
N ASP A 46 -0.36 23.06 -1.91
CA ASP A 46 1.06 23.31 -1.65
C ASP A 46 1.67 22.19 -0.78
N ILE A 47 0.91 21.68 0.20
CA ILE A 47 1.28 20.50 1.00
C ILE A 47 1.36 19.24 0.14
N GLU A 48 0.37 19.01 -0.73
CA GLU A 48 0.37 17.88 -1.66
C GLU A 48 1.58 17.90 -2.57
N LYS A 49 1.84 19.05 -3.21
CA LYS A 49 2.98 19.26 -4.10
C LYS A 49 4.30 18.95 -3.39
N MET A 50 4.53 19.50 -2.19
CA MET A 50 5.74 19.23 -1.41
C MET A 50 5.91 17.73 -1.10
N ALA A 51 4.82 17.04 -0.74
CA ALA A 51 4.87 15.61 -0.46
C ALA A 51 5.09 14.76 -1.73
N ASP A 52 4.55 15.19 -2.88
CA ASP A 52 4.71 14.51 -4.17
C ASP A 52 6.08 14.73 -4.81
N GLU A 53 6.76 15.83 -4.50
CA GLU A 53 8.12 16.13 -4.98
C GLU A 53 9.21 15.56 -4.04
N CYS A 54 8.83 15.08 -2.85
CA CYS A 54 9.79 14.55 -1.87
C CYS A 54 10.14 13.08 -2.12
N ARG A 55 11.39 12.81 -2.50
CA ARG A 55 11.92 11.45 -2.74
C ARG A 55 11.66 10.47 -1.59
N GLN A 56 11.90 10.87 -0.34
CA GLN A 56 11.69 9.99 0.83
C GLN A 56 10.20 9.63 1.02
N CYS A 57 9.31 10.59 0.76
CA CYS A 57 7.87 10.34 0.82
C CYS A 57 7.42 9.42 -0.31
N ILE A 58 7.96 9.58 -1.52
CA ILE A 58 7.66 8.72 -2.68
C ILE A 58 8.11 7.29 -2.41
N GLU A 59 9.34 7.07 -1.95
CA GLU A 59 9.91 5.75 -1.70
C GLU A 59 9.19 4.98 -0.58
N LYS A 60 8.74 5.69 0.46
CA LYS A 60 8.03 5.08 1.61
C LYS A 60 6.52 5.04 1.43
N ARG A 61 5.97 5.57 0.33
CA ARG A 61 4.53 5.59 0.08
C ARG A 61 4.04 4.18 -0.21
N ASN A 62 2.96 3.79 0.46
CA ASN A 62 2.25 2.57 0.09
C ASN A 62 1.72 2.67 -1.35
N ASN A 63 1.99 1.64 -2.15
CA ASN A 63 1.40 1.50 -3.46
C ASN A 63 -0.13 1.52 -3.36
N ALA A 64 -0.77 2.11 -4.36
CA ALA A 64 -2.22 1.94 -4.51
C ALA A 64 -2.54 0.44 -4.57
N ARG A 65 -3.67 0.04 -3.99
CA ARG A 65 -4.16 -1.33 -4.15
C ARG A 65 -4.27 -1.61 -5.65
N LYS A 66 -3.53 -2.60 -6.12
CA LYS A 66 -3.65 -3.06 -7.50
C LYS A 66 -5.02 -3.70 -7.68
N THR A 67 -5.64 -3.47 -8.83
CA THR A 67 -6.82 -4.24 -9.23
C THR A 67 -6.41 -5.70 -9.35
N VAL A 68 -7.12 -6.58 -8.63
CA VAL A 68 -6.93 -8.02 -8.76
C VAL A 68 -7.73 -8.48 -9.97
N HIS A 69 -7.06 -9.05 -10.96
CA HIS A 69 -7.73 -9.73 -12.06
C HIS A 69 -8.05 -11.16 -11.61
N PRO A 70 -9.33 -11.53 -11.44
CA PRO A 70 -9.68 -12.88 -11.09
C PRO A 70 -9.32 -13.81 -12.24
N TRP A 71 -8.94 -15.03 -11.90
CA TRP A 71 -8.84 -16.08 -12.90
C TRP A 71 -10.24 -16.46 -13.41
N GLU A 72 -10.35 -16.83 -14.68
CA GLU A 72 -11.59 -17.35 -15.26
C GLU A 72 -12.07 -18.58 -14.48
N LEU A 73 -13.38 -18.79 -14.31
CA LEU A 73 -13.85 -19.98 -13.61
C LEU A 73 -13.63 -21.22 -14.49
N PRO A 74 -13.00 -22.29 -13.99
CA PRO A 74 -12.91 -23.53 -14.74
C PRO A 74 -14.30 -24.13 -14.95
N THR A 75 -14.50 -24.79 -16.08
CA THR A 75 -15.77 -25.41 -16.48
C THR A 75 -15.78 -26.92 -16.33
N ASN A 76 -14.60 -27.54 -16.31
CA ASN A 76 -14.43 -28.99 -16.15
C ASN A 76 -13.34 -29.33 -15.11
N PRO A 77 -13.40 -30.53 -14.50
CA PRO A 77 -12.28 -31.05 -13.71
C PRO A 77 -10.99 -31.08 -14.53
N TRP A 78 -9.87 -30.77 -13.87
CA TRP A 78 -8.51 -30.77 -14.44
C TRP A 78 -8.24 -29.69 -15.50
N GLU A 79 -9.16 -28.74 -15.70
CA GLU A 79 -8.95 -27.60 -16.62
C GLU A 79 -7.95 -26.58 -16.07
N ARG A 80 -7.95 -26.38 -14.75
CA ARG A 80 -6.94 -25.59 -14.05
C ARG A 80 -6.53 -26.27 -12.77
N VAL A 81 -5.23 -26.31 -12.54
CA VAL A 81 -4.62 -26.88 -11.35
C VAL A 81 -3.79 -25.83 -10.64
N HIS A 82 -3.93 -25.75 -9.32
CA HIS A 82 -3.06 -24.96 -8.44
C HIS A 82 -2.05 -25.90 -7.80
N ILE A 83 -0.77 -25.55 -7.89
CA ILE A 83 0.33 -26.35 -7.37
C ILE A 83 1.11 -25.51 -6.37
N ASP A 84 1.42 -26.08 -5.22
CA ASP A 84 2.28 -25.46 -4.22
C ASP A 84 3.08 -26.52 -3.46
N PHE A 85 4.15 -26.10 -2.79
CA PHE A 85 4.86 -26.93 -1.83
C PHE A 85 4.55 -26.46 -0.42
N PHE A 86 4.30 -27.42 0.46
CA PHE A 86 4.11 -27.18 1.89
C PHE A 86 5.15 -27.93 2.70
N GLY A 87 5.79 -27.25 3.65
CA GLY A 87 6.79 -27.82 4.54
C GLY A 87 8.06 -26.97 4.66
N PRO A 88 9.12 -27.53 5.27
CA PRO A 88 9.18 -28.88 5.86
C PRO A 88 8.37 -29.03 7.15
N ILE A 89 7.70 -30.17 7.32
CA ILE A 89 7.20 -30.67 8.62
C ILE A 89 7.97 -31.95 8.93
N ASP A 90 8.65 -32.00 10.07
CA ASP A 90 9.47 -33.14 10.48
C ASP A 90 10.48 -33.61 9.40
N GLY A 91 11.07 -32.64 8.69
CA GLY A 91 12.03 -32.89 7.62
C GLY A 91 11.41 -33.31 6.29
N GLN A 92 10.08 -33.29 6.18
CA GLN A 92 9.35 -33.74 5.02
C GLN A 92 8.68 -32.59 4.25
N GLN A 93 8.81 -32.59 2.93
CA GLN A 93 8.08 -31.69 2.03
C GLN A 93 6.83 -32.39 1.48
N TYR A 94 5.81 -31.60 1.16
CA TYR A 94 4.56 -32.03 0.57
C TYR A 94 4.31 -31.22 -0.70
N PHE A 95 4.22 -31.92 -1.83
CA PHE A 95 3.74 -31.36 -3.07
C PHE A 95 2.21 -31.42 -3.05
N ILE A 96 1.57 -30.26 -3.09
CA ILE A 96 0.12 -30.12 -3.05
C ILE A 96 -0.35 -29.69 -4.42
N LEU A 97 -1.29 -30.46 -4.96
CA LEU A 97 -1.95 -30.18 -6.21
C LEU A 97 -3.45 -30.10 -5.95
N VAL A 98 -4.09 -29.01 -6.38
CA VAL A 98 -5.51 -28.77 -6.20
C VAL A 98 -6.17 -28.50 -7.55
N ASP A 99 -7.15 -29.32 -7.91
CA ASP A 99 -8.02 -29.03 -9.05
C ASP A 99 -8.94 -27.84 -8.74
N ALA A 100 -8.89 -26.80 -9.56
CA ALA A 100 -9.60 -25.56 -9.32
C ALA A 100 -11.12 -25.72 -9.47
N PHE A 101 -11.60 -26.70 -10.24
CA PHE A 101 -13.03 -26.96 -10.46
C PHE A 101 -13.63 -27.77 -9.32
N SER A 102 -13.18 -29.01 -9.14
CA SER A 102 -13.74 -29.97 -8.17
C SER A 102 -13.26 -29.73 -6.74
N LYS A 103 -12.21 -28.93 -6.55
CA LYS A 103 -11.47 -28.79 -5.28
C LYS A 103 -10.83 -30.09 -4.79
N TRP A 104 -10.66 -31.07 -5.68
CA TRP A 104 -9.91 -32.28 -5.38
C TRP A 104 -8.45 -31.96 -5.07
N ILE A 105 -7.89 -32.62 -4.06
CA ILE A 105 -6.53 -32.38 -3.57
C ILE A 105 -5.73 -33.67 -3.70
N GLU A 106 -4.61 -33.58 -4.42
CA GLU A 106 -3.56 -34.59 -4.44
C GLU A 106 -2.38 -34.09 -3.61
N VAL A 107 -1.94 -34.91 -2.64
CA VAL A 107 -0.79 -34.58 -1.79
C VAL A 107 0.26 -35.68 -1.92
N ILE A 108 1.45 -35.29 -2.37
CA ILE A 108 2.57 -36.22 -2.57
C ILE A 108 3.70 -35.83 -1.63
N GLN A 109 4.11 -36.77 -0.79
CA GLN A 109 5.26 -36.62 0.07
C GLN A 109 6.56 -36.65 -0.78
N THR A 110 7.37 -35.60 -0.69
CA THR A 110 8.60 -35.44 -1.50
C THR A 110 9.81 -35.13 -0.62
N ARG A 111 10.96 -35.72 -0.93
CA ARG A 111 12.20 -35.49 -0.16
C ARG A 111 12.85 -34.14 -0.49
N THR A 112 12.54 -33.56 -1.64
CA THR A 112 13.06 -32.29 -2.12
C THR A 112 12.00 -31.56 -2.94
N THR A 113 12.15 -30.25 -3.10
CA THR A 113 11.29 -29.39 -3.92
C THR A 113 11.87 -29.16 -5.33
N THR A 114 12.94 -29.88 -5.70
CA THR A 114 13.70 -29.73 -6.96
C THR A 114 13.73 -31.01 -7.76
#